data_AF-J8EAM3-F1
#
_entry.id   AF-J8EAM3-F1
#
_cell.length_a   1.000
_cell.length_b   1.000
_cell.length_c   1.000
_cell.angle_alpha   90.00
_cell.angle_beta   90.00
_cell.angle_gamma   90.00
#
_symmetry.space_group_name_H-M   'P 1'
#
loop_
_entity.id
_entity.type
_entity.pdbx_description
1 polymer ?
#
loop_
_entity_poly.entity_id
_entity_poly.type
_entity_poly.pdbx_seq_one_letter_code
_entity_poly.pdbx_strand_id
1 'polypeptide(L)' 'MNLLEQYIEEVISEEPYTEEWTKKYDKEFVKVKLVTNCYGRKRYEEQIFDTDKWEKVKEQGYYMG' A
#
# COMPACT_ATOMS: atom_id res chain seq x y z
N MET A 1 -13.70 -8.65 -9.10
CA MET A 1 -12.37 -8.90 -8.52
C MET A 1 -11.50 -9.49 -9.62
N ASN A 2 -10.55 -8.72 -10.12
CA ASN A 2 -9.48 -9.21 -10.99
C ASN A 2 -8.39 -9.90 -10.14
N LEU A 3 -7.62 -10.82 -10.76
CA LEU A 3 -6.71 -11.70 -10.04
C LEU A 3 -5.59 -10.96 -9.29
N LEU A 4 -5.34 -9.71 -9.67
CA LEU A 4 -4.25 -8.86 -9.21
C LEU A 4 -4.72 -7.75 -8.25
N GLU A 5 -6.04 -7.53 -8.12
CA GLU A 5 -6.58 -6.46 -7.27
C GLU A 5 -6.59 -6.90 -5.80
N GLN A 6 -5.77 -6.22 -5.00
CA GLN A 6 -5.74 -6.34 -3.55
C GLN A 6 -6.62 -5.23 -2.96
N TYR A 7 -7.87 -5.56 -2.63
CA TYR A 7 -8.80 -4.60 -2.03
C TYR A 7 -8.42 -4.34 -0.58
N ILE A 8 -8.32 -3.07 -0.19
CA ILE A 8 -7.96 -2.68 1.16
C ILE A 8 -9.23 -2.76 2.02
N GLU A 9 -9.23 -3.66 2.99
CA GLU A 9 -10.30 -3.73 3.99
C GLU A 9 -10.02 -2.81 5.18
N GLU A 10 -8.77 -2.74 5.62
CA GLU A 10 -8.38 -1.96 6.79
C GLU A 10 -6.95 -1.45 6.65
N VAL A 11 -6.73 -0.19 7.04
CA VAL A 11 -5.38 0.39 7.19
C VAL A 11 -5.07 0.45 8.68
N ILE A 12 -4.05 -0.29 9.11
CA ILE A 12 -3.67 -0.43 10.52
C ILE A 12 -2.75 0.72 10.92
N SER A 13 -1.76 1.04 10.09
CA SER A 13 -0.82 2.13 10.33
C SER A 13 -0.24 2.67 9.04
N GLU A 14 0.03 3.96 9.03
CA GLU A 14 0.77 4.66 7.99
C GLU A 14 1.93 5.43 8.63
N GLU A 15 3.15 5.14 8.22
CA GLU A 15 4.37 5.73 8.79
C GLU A 15 5.29 6.20 7.65
N PRO A 16 5.91 7.39 7.77
CA PRO A 16 6.88 7.84 6.76
C PRO A 16 8.07 6.88 6.70
N TYR A 17 8.55 6.60 5.48
CA TYR A 17 9.60 5.62 5.24
C TYR A 17 10.84 6.26 4.59
N THR A 18 11.93 6.35 5.36
CA THR A 18 13.12 7.14 5.01
C THR A 18 14.39 6.29 4.98
N GLU A 19 14.38 5.17 4.26
CA GLU A 19 15.58 4.33 4.13
C GLU A 19 16.60 4.83 3.10
N GLU A 20 17.84 4.35 3.18
CA GLU A 20 18.91 4.81 2.30
C GLU A 20 18.64 4.56 0.83
N TRP A 21 17.92 3.47 0.50
CA TRP A 21 17.53 3.19 -0.87
C TRP A 21 16.47 4.16 -1.39
N THR A 22 15.64 4.75 -0.53
CA THR A 22 14.60 5.70 -0.95
C THR A 22 15.22 7.02 -1.42
N LYS A 23 16.38 7.39 -0.88
CA LYS A 23 17.16 8.57 -1.30
C LYS A 23 17.59 8.55 -2.78
N LYS A 24 17.55 7.37 -3.44
CA LYS A 24 17.82 7.26 -4.88
C LYS A 24 16.68 7.78 -5.74
N TYR A 25 15.50 7.97 -5.15
CA TYR A 25 14.31 8.46 -5.80
C TYR A 25 13.97 9.83 -5.24
N ASP A 26 13.60 10.77 -6.12
CA ASP A 26 13.14 12.11 -5.73
C ASP A 26 11.66 12.06 -5.32
N LYS A 27 11.33 11.14 -4.40
CA LYS A 27 9.96 10.87 -3.94
C LYS A 27 9.95 10.51 -2.48
N GLU A 28 8.87 10.90 -1.81
CA GLU A 28 8.57 10.46 -0.46
C GLU A 28 7.89 9.10 -0.50
N PHE A 29 8.20 8.28 0.51
CA PHE A 29 7.64 6.95 0.66
C PHE A 29 6.94 6.84 1.99
N VAL A 30 5.88 6.05 1.99
CA VAL A 30 5.11 5.70 3.18
C VAL A 30 5.08 4.19 3.29
N LYS A 31 5.33 3.72 4.51
CA LYS A 31 5.20 2.33 4.89
C LYS A 31 3.83 2.14 5.52
N VAL A 32 3.06 1.23 4.96
CA VAL A 32 1.68 1.01 5.34
C VAL A 32 1.48 -0.43 5.75
N LYS A 33 0.86 -0.64 6.91
CA LYS A 33 0.36 -1.95 7.34
C LYS A 33 -1.13 -1.99 7.11
N LEU A 34 -1.58 -2.99 6.36
CA LEU A 34 -2.96 -3.05 5.91
C LEU A 34 -3.45 -4.49 5.82
N VAL A 35 -4.77 -4.64 5.87
CA VAL A 35 -5.47 -5.88 5.63
C VAL A 35 -6.07 -5.82 4.24
N THR A 36 -5.64 -6.71 3.37
CA THR A 36 -6.23 -6.85 2.03
C THR A 36 -7.16 -8.03 1.96
N ASN A 37 -8.16 -7.95 1.09
CA ASN A 37 -9.02 -9.07 0.73
C ASN A 37 -8.94 -9.32 -0.77
N CYS A 38 -8.37 -10.46 -1.12
CA CYS A 38 -8.30 -10.93 -2.49
C CYS A 38 -9.02 -12.27 -2.57
N TYR A 39 -10.14 -12.34 -3.30
CA TYR A 39 -11.01 -13.52 -3.44
C TYR A 39 -11.47 -14.14 -2.11
N GLY A 40 -11.83 -13.31 -1.13
CA GLY A 40 -12.26 -13.77 0.19
C GLY A 40 -11.11 -14.20 1.10
N ARG A 41 -9.86 -14.12 0.63
CA ARG A 41 -8.67 -14.38 1.44
C ARG A 41 -8.15 -13.06 2.00
N LYS A 42 -8.33 -12.91 3.31
CA LYS A 42 -7.75 -11.79 4.06
C LYS A 42 -6.25 -12.01 4.27
N ARG A 43 -5.45 -10.97 4.06
CA ARG A 43 -4.01 -10.98 4.29
C ARG A 43 -3.62 -9.75 5.09
N TYR A 44 -2.83 -9.97 6.12
CA TYR A 44 -2.13 -8.90 6.82
C TYR A 44 -0.79 -8.71 6.12
N GLU A 45 -0.56 -7.54 5.55
CA GLU A 45 0.67 -7.25 4.82
C GLU A 45 1.18 -5.84 5.09
N GLU A 46 2.47 -5.70 4.82
CA GLU A 46 3.22 -4.46 4.95
C GLU A 46 3.71 -4.08 3.57
N GLN A 47 3.36 -2.90 3.10
CA GLN A 47 3.67 -2.40 1.78
C GLN A 47 4.32 -1.02 1.87
N ILE A 48 5.24 -0.76 0.95
CA ILE A 48 5.90 0.54 0.81
C ILE A 48 5.39 1.16 -0.47
N PHE A 49 4.74 2.32 -0.35
CA PHE A 49 4.22 3.08 -1.47
C PHE A 49 4.95 4.41 -1.57
N ASP A 50 5.07 4.95 -2.78
CA ASP A 50 5.29 6.38 -2.91
C ASP A 50 4.04 7.14 -2.44
N THR A 51 4.22 8.31 -1.84
CA THR A 51 3.12 9.08 -1.25
C THR A 51 2.01 9.39 -2.27
N ASP A 52 2.39 9.80 -3.49
CA ASP A 52 1.44 10.10 -4.57
C ASP A 52 0.59 8.87 -4.95
N LYS A 53 1.21 7.70 -5.05
CA LYS A 53 0.49 6.45 -5.34
C LYS A 53 -0.36 6.02 -4.16
N TRP A 54 0.09 6.21 -2.93
CA TRP A 54 -0.69 5.86 -1.75
C TRP A 54 -2.00 6.65 -1.68
N GLU A 55 -1.98 7.94 -1.99
CA GLU A 55 -3.21 8.75 -2.07
C GLU A 55 -4.20 8.20 -3.10
N LYS A 56 -3.72 7.83 -4.29
CA LYS A 56 -4.55 7.19 -5.33
C LYS A 56 -5.09 5.83 -4.88
N VAL A 57 -4.30 5.06 -4.16
CA VAL A 57 -4.69 3.76 -3.60
C VAL A 57 -5.78 3.93 -2.54
N LYS A 58 -5.69 4.96 -1.70
CA LYS A 58 -6.76 5.32 -0.75
C LYS A 58 -8.04 5.73 -1.46
N GLU A 59 -7.95 6.54 -2.53
CA GLU A 59 -9.13 6.97 -3.30
C GLU A 59 -9.83 5.80 -4.02
N GLN A 60 -9.07 4.89 -4.64
CA GLN A 60 -9.65 3.76 -5.38
C GLN A 60 -10.03 2.57 -4.48
N GLY A 61 -9.44 2.46 -3.28
CA GLY A 61 -9.71 1.40 -2.30
C GLY A 61 -9.02 0.05 -2.58
N TYR A 62 -8.09 -0.01 -3.53
CA TYR A 62 -7.32 -1.21 -3.85
C TYR A 62 -5.97 -0.85 -4.50
N TYR A 63 -5.05 -1.81 -4.56
CA TYR A 63 -3.84 -1.72 -5.38
C TYR A 63 -3.62 -3.01 -6.18
N MET A 64 -2.81 -2.93 -7.24
CA MET A 64 -2.39 -4.11 -7.99
C MET A 64 -1.15 -4.73 -7.32
N GLY A 65 -1.21 -6.03 -7.00
CA GLY A 65 -0.16 -6.81 -6.36
C GLY A 65 0.26 -8.02 -7.17
#